data_AF-A0A2J0L2Y7-F1
#
_entry.id   AF-A0A2J0L2Y7-F1
#
_cell.length_a   1.000
_cell.length_b   1.000
_cell.length_c   1.000
_cell.angle_alpha   90.00
_cell.angle_beta   90.00
_cell.angle_gamma   90.00
#
_symmetry.space_group_name_H-M   'P 1'
#
loop_
_entity.id
_entity.type
_entity.pdbx_description
1 polymer ?
#
loop_
_entity_poly.entity_id
_entity_poly.type
_entity_poly.pdbx_seq_one_letter_code
_entity_poly.pdbx_strand_id
1 'polypeptide(L)'
;MMVKTICILVILVSLFAISGYCADEGKRIIEPVKNTDEITPLEAAVWEKLYNVSGYDKGFCQTLYMWGFFDALTMYALECPDIQQLLSDYEGMNYEQVADTINKFYADHPSMKQYSPAVSTCIIIPEFKKRLPSLMEKLEKGEASKK
;
A
#
# COMPACT_ATOMS: atom_id res chain seq x y z
N MET A 1 -33.82 38.80 -33.08
CA MET A 1 -34.07 37.46 -32.49
C MET A 1 -33.20 36.36 -33.07
N MET A 2 -32.97 36.34 -34.40
CA MET A 2 -32.24 35.27 -35.10
C MET A 2 -30.80 35.00 -34.60
N VAL A 3 -30.04 36.04 -34.23
CA VAL A 3 -28.63 35.91 -33.80
C VAL A 3 -28.50 35.17 -32.46
N LYS A 4 -29.43 35.36 -31.52
CA LYS A 4 -29.40 34.70 -30.21
C LYS A 4 -29.62 33.19 -30.33
N THR A 5 -30.50 32.77 -31.23
CA THR A 5 -30.79 31.35 -31.49
C THR A 5 -29.59 30.64 -32.12
N ILE A 6 -28.87 31.31 -33.02
CA ILE A 6 -27.67 30.76 -33.66
C ILE A 6 -26.55 30.57 -32.63
N CYS A 7 -26.30 31.55 -31.75
CA CYS A 7 -25.28 31.43 -30.71
C CYS A 7 -25.57 30.27 -29.74
N ILE A 8 -26.83 30.07 -29.34
CA ILE A 8 -27.23 28.96 -28.47
C ILE A 8 -27.00 27.61 -29.16
N LEU A 9 -27.34 27.52 -30.45
CA LEU A 9 -27.14 26.30 -31.24
C LEU A 9 -25.65 25.94 -31.37
N VAL A 10 -24.80 26.94 -31.61
CA VAL A 10 -23.34 26.75 -31.71
C VAL A 10 -22.79 26.27 -30.37
N ILE A 11 -23.17 26.88 -29.25
CA ILE A 11 -22.72 26.46 -27.91
C ILE A 11 -23.16 25.02 -27.59
N LEU A 12 -24.41 24.66 -27.90
CA LEU A 12 -24.91 23.30 -27.70
C LEU A 12 -24.12 22.28 -28.54
N VAL A 13 -23.90 22.56 -29.83
CA VAL A 13 -23.13 21.67 -30.71
C VAL A 13 -21.68 21.53 -30.23
N SER A 14 -21.06 22.62 -29.74
CA SER A 14 -19.72 22.58 -29.17
C SER A 14 -19.66 21.74 -27.87
N LEU A 15 -20.66 21.85 -27.00
CA LEU A 15 -20.73 21.07 -25.75
C LEU A 15 -20.89 19.56 -26.02
N PHE A 16 -21.72 19.20 -27.01
CA PHE A 16 -21.89 17.79 -27.41
C PHE A 16 -20.61 17.23 -28.07
N ALA A 17 -19.93 18.02 -28.90
CA ALA A 17 -18.67 17.62 -29.53
C ALA A 17 -17.54 17.36 -28.51
N ILE A 18 -17.47 18.16 -27.44
CA ILE A 18 -16.47 17.97 -26.37
C ILE A 18 -16.77 16.70 -25.56
N SER A 19 -18.04 16.42 -25.26
CA SER A 19 -18.42 15.22 -24.51
C SER A 19 -18.16 13.90 -25.26
N GLY A 20 -18.29 13.91 -26.59
CA GLY A 20 -18.01 12.73 -27.43
C GLY A 20 -16.51 12.46 -27.63
N TYR A 21 -15.66 13.50 -27.63
CA TYR A 21 -14.21 13.35 -27.79
C TYR A 21 -13.52 12.88 -26.50
N CYS A 22 -14.14 13.08 -25.34
CA CYS A 22 -13.65 12.57 -24.06
C CYS A 22 -14.03 11.10 -23.78
N ALA A 23 -14.81 10.46 -24.66
CA ALA A 23 -15.23 9.07 -24.53
C ALA A 23 -14.37 8.10 -25.36
N ASP A 24 -13.21 8.54 -25.85
CA ASP A 24 -12.17 7.60 -26.25
C ASP A 24 -11.57 7.04 -24.96
N GLU A 25 -12.15 5.95 -24.47
CA GLU A 25 -11.55 5.08 -23.46
C GLU A 25 -10.29 4.47 -24.07
N GLY A 26 -9.24 5.29 -24.24
CA GLY A 26 -7.98 4.89 -24.82
C GLY A 26 -7.55 3.58 -24.16
N LYS A 27 -7.23 2.59 -25.00
CA LYS A 27 -6.90 1.21 -24.57
C LYS A 27 -5.95 1.27 -23.37
N ARG A 28 -6.49 1.04 -22.18
CA ARG A 28 -5.69 1.06 -20.96
C ARG A 28 -4.66 -0.06 -21.07
N ILE A 29 -3.40 0.27 -20.89
CA ILE A 29 -2.31 -0.73 -20.88
C ILE A 29 -2.51 -1.70 -19.70
N ILE A 30 -3.13 -1.22 -18.62
CA ILE A 30 -3.47 -1.98 -17.42
C ILE A 30 -4.99 -1.96 -17.25
N GLU A 31 -5.60 -3.14 -17.27
CA GLU A 31 -7.01 -3.29 -16.94
C GLU A 31 -7.20 -3.18 -15.42
N PRO A 32 -8.20 -2.42 -14.93
CA PRO A 32 -8.48 -2.34 -13.51
C PRO A 32 -8.98 -3.70 -13.00
N VAL A 33 -8.52 -4.07 -11.81
CA VAL A 33 -9.03 -5.24 -11.08
C VAL A 33 -10.53 -5.06 -10.84
N LYS A 34 -11.33 -6.07 -11.20
CA LYS A 34 -12.79 -6.00 -11.10
C LYS A 34 -13.32 -6.63 -9.82
N ASN A 35 -12.68 -7.70 -9.36
CA ASN A 35 -13.08 -8.43 -8.17
C ASN A 35 -11.90 -8.62 -7.21
N THR A 36 -12.19 -8.67 -5.91
CA THR A 36 -11.16 -8.76 -4.87
C THR A 36 -10.42 -10.10 -4.84
N ASP A 37 -11.03 -11.17 -5.35
CA ASP A 37 -10.42 -12.50 -5.48
C ASP A 37 -9.35 -12.57 -6.58
N GLU A 38 -9.34 -11.61 -7.51
CA GLU A 38 -8.25 -11.43 -8.47
C GLU A 38 -6.98 -10.83 -7.82
N ILE A 39 -7.11 -10.27 -6.60
CA ILE A 39 -5.99 -9.69 -5.87
C ILE A 39 -5.21 -10.80 -5.17
N THR A 40 -4.05 -11.13 -5.71
CA THR A 40 -3.09 -12.02 -5.05
C THR A 40 -2.10 -11.17 -4.24
N PRO A 41 -2.04 -11.31 -2.91
CA PRO A 41 -1.05 -10.63 -2.09
C PRO A 41 0.36 -11.02 -2.53
N LEU A 42 1.30 -10.06 -2.48
CA LEU A 42 2.71 -10.35 -2.75
C LEU A 42 3.21 -11.42 -1.76
N GLU A 43 3.83 -12.48 -2.26
CA GLU A 43 4.43 -13.49 -1.39
C GLU A 43 5.75 -12.98 -0.79
N ALA A 44 6.08 -13.39 0.45
CA ALA A 44 7.36 -13.01 1.06
C ALA A 44 8.58 -13.55 0.29
N ALA A 45 8.46 -14.70 -0.37
CA ALA A 45 9.52 -15.21 -1.24
C ALA A 45 9.79 -14.31 -2.46
N VAL A 46 8.76 -13.59 -2.93
CA VAL A 46 8.91 -12.58 -3.99
C VAL A 46 9.50 -11.30 -3.42
N TRP A 47 9.08 -10.89 -2.21
CA TRP A 47 9.63 -9.73 -1.51
C TRP A 47 11.17 -9.75 -1.43
N GLU A 48 11.77 -10.88 -1.09
CA GLU A 48 13.24 -11.02 -1.05
C GLU A 48 13.91 -10.79 -2.41
N LYS A 49 13.26 -11.25 -3.48
CA LYS A 49 13.77 -11.06 -4.85
C LYS A 49 13.69 -9.60 -5.29
N LEU A 50 12.72 -8.84 -4.76
CA LEU A 50 12.60 -7.40 -5.02
C LEU A 50 13.77 -6.58 -4.45
N TYR A 51 14.52 -7.11 -3.48
CA TYR A 51 15.68 -6.40 -2.93
C TYR A 51 16.81 -6.21 -3.96
N ASN A 52 16.92 -7.11 -4.94
CA ASN A 52 18.00 -7.09 -5.92
C ASN A 52 17.51 -7.43 -7.33
N VAL A 53 16.74 -6.51 -7.91
CA VAL A 53 16.28 -6.61 -9.30
C VAL A 53 17.34 -6.02 -10.23
N SER A 54 17.73 -6.78 -11.27
CA SER A 54 18.73 -6.32 -12.24
C SER A 54 18.32 -5.02 -12.92
N GLY A 55 19.24 -4.06 -13.01
CA GLY A 55 19.01 -2.76 -13.63
C GLY A 55 18.47 -1.68 -12.71
N TYR A 56 18.28 -1.97 -11.41
CA TYR A 56 17.85 -1.01 -10.40
C TYR A 56 18.78 -1.02 -9.19
N ASP A 57 18.73 0.07 -8.41
CA ASP A 57 19.41 0.15 -7.12
C ASP A 57 18.82 -0.86 -6.12
N LYS A 58 19.65 -1.31 -5.18
CA LYS A 58 19.22 -2.26 -4.14
C LYS A 58 18.04 -1.70 -3.35
N GLY A 59 17.05 -2.53 -3.08
CA GLY A 59 15.85 -2.15 -2.34
C GLY A 59 14.87 -1.25 -3.10
N PHE A 60 15.23 -0.72 -4.28
CA PHE A 60 14.39 0.23 -5.01
C PHE A 60 12.97 -0.31 -5.28
N CYS A 61 12.85 -1.57 -5.73
CA CYS A 61 11.55 -2.17 -6.00
C CYS A 61 10.73 -2.43 -4.73
N GLN A 62 11.37 -2.71 -3.59
CA GLN A 62 10.69 -2.83 -2.30
C GLN A 62 10.15 -1.48 -1.83
N THR A 63 10.94 -0.41 -1.99
CA THR A 63 10.54 0.96 -1.70
C THR A 63 9.36 1.39 -2.58
N LEU A 64 9.39 1.09 -3.89
CA LEU A 64 8.25 1.36 -4.78
C LEU A 64 6.98 0.62 -4.36
N TYR A 65 7.11 -0.64 -3.95
CA TYR A 65 5.97 -1.41 -3.44
C TYR A 65 5.40 -0.76 -2.17
N MET A 66 6.25 -0.35 -1.22
CA MET A 66 5.81 0.37 -0.01
C MET A 66 5.11 1.68 -0.36
N TRP A 67 5.60 2.39 -1.36
CA TRP A 67 4.99 3.65 -1.78
C TRP A 67 3.55 3.46 -2.26
N GLY A 68 3.33 2.53 -3.21
CA GLY A 68 1.98 2.22 -3.68
C GLY A 68 1.07 1.65 -2.58
N PHE A 69 1.64 0.88 -1.65
CA PHE A 69 0.89 0.32 -0.53
C PHE A 69 0.41 1.39 0.45
N PHE A 70 1.28 2.30 0.88
CA PHE A 70 0.92 3.38 1.80
C PHE A 70 0.01 4.43 1.17
N ASP A 71 0.13 4.68 -0.14
CA ASP A 71 -0.84 5.51 -0.88
C ASP A 71 -2.24 4.89 -0.79
N ALA A 72 -2.37 3.57 -1.02
CA ALA A 72 -3.65 2.87 -0.88
C ALA A 72 -4.20 2.91 0.56
N LEU A 73 -3.34 2.70 1.57
CA LEU A 73 -3.73 2.80 2.98
C LEU A 73 -4.20 4.20 3.35
N THR A 74 -3.52 5.24 2.86
CA THR A 74 -3.88 6.64 3.12
C THR A 74 -5.25 6.97 2.54
N MET A 75 -5.57 6.48 1.34
CA MET A 75 -6.90 6.62 0.76
C MET A 75 -7.96 5.89 1.60
N TYR A 76 -7.65 4.69 2.10
CA TYR A 76 -8.58 3.92 2.91
C TYR A 76 -8.78 4.49 4.33
N ALA A 77 -7.76 5.19 4.87
CA ALA A 77 -7.82 5.84 6.19
C ALA A 77 -8.88 6.95 6.29
N LEU A 78 -9.37 7.44 5.15
CA LEU A 78 -10.48 8.40 5.09
C LEU A 78 -11.78 7.80 5.63
N GLU A 79 -11.96 6.49 5.50
CA GLU A 79 -13.20 5.79 5.89
C GLU A 79 -13.00 4.80 7.05
N CYS A 80 -11.75 4.47 7.41
CA CYS A 80 -11.42 3.49 8.44
C CYS A 80 -10.45 4.04 9.51
N PRO A 81 -10.93 4.38 10.73
CA PRO A 81 -10.10 4.93 11.80
C PRO A 81 -8.95 4.01 12.26
N ASP A 82 -9.13 2.69 12.21
CA ASP A 82 -8.10 1.73 12.61
C ASP A 82 -6.85 1.82 11.72
N ILE A 83 -7.01 2.21 10.45
CA ILE A 83 -5.89 2.45 9.53
C ILE A 83 -5.15 3.73 9.88
N GLN A 84 -5.80 4.74 10.47
CA GLN A 84 -5.11 5.95 10.93
C GLN A 84 -4.13 5.61 12.07
N GLN A 85 -4.53 4.73 12.99
CA GLN A 85 -3.63 4.25 14.03
C GLN A 85 -2.45 3.49 13.43
N LEU A 86 -2.69 2.62 12.46
CA LEU A 86 -1.61 1.93 11.75
C LEU A 86 -0.62 2.91 11.10
N LEU A 87 -1.12 3.94 10.39
CA LEU A 87 -0.27 4.94 9.76
C LEU A 87 0.58 5.71 10.79
N SER A 88 0.03 5.97 11.98
CA SER A 88 0.78 6.61 13.08
C SER A 88 1.93 5.76 13.61
N ASP A 89 1.82 4.42 13.57
CA ASP A 89 2.89 3.51 14.02
C ASP A 89 4.14 3.56 13.10
N TYR A 90 4.02 4.18 11.93
CA TYR A 90 5.08 4.39 10.93
C TYR A 90 5.41 5.88 10.72
N GLU A 91 4.86 6.78 11.53
CA GLU A 91 5.12 8.22 11.43
C GLU A 91 6.63 8.52 11.59
N GLY A 92 7.15 9.38 10.72
CA GLY A 92 8.58 9.76 10.71
C GLY A 92 9.51 8.75 10.02
N MET A 93 9.00 7.60 9.56
CA MET A 93 9.76 6.67 8.72
C MET A 93 9.57 7.01 7.24
N ASN A 94 10.64 6.92 6.46
CA ASN A 94 10.53 6.90 5.01
C ASN A 94 10.25 5.47 4.50
N TYR A 95 9.81 5.32 3.25
CA TYR A 95 9.41 4.02 2.69
C TYR A 95 10.55 2.99 2.63
N GLU A 96 11.79 3.45 2.47
CA GLU A 96 12.99 2.58 2.51
C GLU A 96 13.19 2.00 3.91
N GLN A 97 13.07 2.82 4.96
CA GLN A 97 13.15 2.38 6.35
C GLN A 97 12.03 1.39 6.71
N VAL A 98 10.83 1.56 6.13
CA VAL A 98 9.75 0.58 6.30
C VAL A 98 10.09 -0.74 5.61
N ALA A 99 10.59 -0.70 4.37
CA ALA A 99 11.04 -1.89 3.66
C ALA A 99 12.16 -2.64 4.42
N ASP A 100 13.14 -1.90 4.96
CA ASP A 100 14.22 -2.45 5.78
C ASP A 100 13.69 -3.07 7.08
N THR A 101 12.66 -2.48 7.68
CA THR A 101 11.99 -3.07 8.85
C THR A 101 11.39 -4.43 8.54
N ILE A 102 10.78 -4.60 7.36
CA ILE A 102 10.25 -5.90 6.91
C ILE A 102 11.38 -6.89 6.64
N ASN A 103 12.44 -6.44 5.94
CA ASN A 103 13.62 -7.28 5.67
C ASN A 103 14.23 -7.81 6.97
N LYS A 104 14.43 -6.91 7.95
CA LYS A 104 14.91 -7.27 9.28
C LYS A 104 13.94 -8.22 9.98
N PHE A 105 12.65 -7.93 9.95
CA PHE A 105 11.65 -8.78 10.59
C PHE A 105 11.66 -10.22 10.05
N TYR A 106 11.77 -10.43 8.74
CA TYR A 106 11.88 -11.77 8.17
C TYR A 106 13.23 -12.45 8.41
N ALA A 107 14.31 -11.68 8.55
CA ALA A 107 15.60 -12.21 8.97
C ALA A 107 15.57 -12.69 10.42
N ASP A 108 14.99 -11.90 11.32
CA ASP A 108 14.88 -12.18 12.75
C ASP A 108 13.82 -13.27 13.04
N HIS A 109 12.78 -13.38 12.20
CA HIS A 109 11.68 -14.33 12.36
C HIS A 109 11.37 -15.11 11.06
N PRO A 110 12.20 -16.09 10.65
CA PRO A 110 12.01 -16.82 9.39
C PRO A 110 10.65 -17.55 9.26
N SER A 111 10.04 -17.97 10.36
CA SER A 111 8.70 -18.59 10.37
C SER A 111 7.58 -17.65 9.94
N MET A 112 7.83 -16.34 9.93
CA MET A 112 6.87 -15.32 9.51
C MET A 112 6.86 -15.08 8.00
N LYS A 113 7.78 -15.69 7.24
CA LYS A 113 7.80 -15.64 5.76
C LYS A 113 6.60 -16.35 5.10
N GLN A 114 5.73 -16.98 5.88
CA GLN A 114 4.45 -17.48 5.39
C GLN A 114 3.41 -16.35 5.16
N TYR A 115 3.64 -15.17 5.73
CA TYR A 115 2.75 -14.01 5.59
C TYR A 115 3.27 -13.04 4.55
N SER A 116 2.37 -12.40 3.81
CA SER A 116 2.74 -11.35 2.84
C SER A 116 3.33 -10.12 3.54
N PRO A 117 4.20 -9.33 2.88
CA PRO A 117 4.73 -8.10 3.46
C PRO A 117 3.61 -7.10 3.80
N ALA A 118 2.50 -7.07 3.05
CA ALA A 118 1.34 -6.24 3.39
C ALA A 118 0.73 -6.62 4.76
N VAL A 119 0.52 -7.93 5.00
CA VAL A 119 0.01 -8.43 6.28
C VAL A 119 1.04 -8.21 7.40
N SER A 120 2.32 -8.42 7.11
CA SER A 120 3.39 -8.18 8.07
C SER A 120 3.44 -6.70 8.49
N THR A 121 3.31 -5.76 7.56
CA THR A 121 3.28 -4.32 7.84
C THR A 121 2.01 -3.90 8.60
N CYS A 122 0.83 -4.38 8.21
CA CYS A 122 -0.43 -3.91 8.81
C CYS A 122 -0.71 -4.50 10.19
N ILE A 123 -0.31 -5.76 10.42
CA ILE A 123 -0.83 -6.54 11.55
C ILE A 123 0.33 -7.06 12.39
N ILE A 124 1.25 -7.80 11.77
CA ILE A 124 2.19 -8.62 12.53
C ILE A 124 3.24 -7.75 13.22
N ILE A 125 3.90 -6.85 12.47
CA ILE A 125 4.96 -6.00 13.01
C ILE A 125 4.42 -5.05 14.10
N PRO A 126 3.29 -4.34 13.91
CA PRO A 126 2.68 -3.54 14.97
C PRO A 126 2.34 -4.35 16.22
N GLU A 127 1.75 -5.54 16.08
CA GLU A 127 1.42 -6.40 17.21
C GLU A 127 2.67 -6.90 17.95
N PHE A 128 3.74 -7.24 17.22
CA PHE A 128 5.03 -7.59 17.82
C PHE A 128 5.60 -6.43 18.63
N LYS A 129 5.58 -5.20 18.09
CA LYS A 129 6.03 -3.99 18.79
C LYS A 129 5.23 -3.73 20.07
N LYS A 130 3.90 -3.91 20.04
CA LYS A 130 3.03 -3.73 21.22
C LYS A 130 3.31 -4.77 22.32
N ARG A 131 3.63 -6.01 21.95
CA ARG A 131 3.84 -7.12 22.90
C ARG A 131 5.25 -7.17 23.48
N LEU A 132 6.27 -6.70 22.74
CA LEU A 132 7.68 -6.75 23.16
C LEU A 132 7.95 -6.11 24.54
N PRO A 133 7.44 -4.90 24.86
CA PRO A 133 7.65 -4.29 26.16
C PRO A 133 7.13 -5.15 27.32
N SER A 134 5.95 -5.74 27.15
CA SER A 134 5.35 -6.62 28.17
C SER A 134 6.13 -7.93 28.38
N LEU A 135 6.82 -8.41 27.34
CA LEU A 135 7.68 -9.60 27.40
C LEU A 135 9.01 -9.28 28.08
N MET A 136 9.63 -8.14 27.74
CA MET A 136 10.84 -7.66 28.39
C MET A 136 10.62 -7.42 29.89
N GLU A 137 9.51 -6.79 30.26
CA GLU A 137 9.16 -6.58 31.67
C GLU A 137 8.96 -7.90 32.43
N LYS A 138 8.33 -8.91 31.81
CA LYS A 138 8.19 -10.25 32.41
C LYS A 138 9.51 -11.00 32.54
N LEU A 139 10.45 -10.79 31.61
CA LEU A 139 11.78 -11.36 31.65
C LEU A 139 12.64 -10.71 32.75
N GLU A 140 12.59 -9.38 32.87
CA GLU A 140 13.27 -8.63 33.93
C GLU A 140 12.74 -8.96 35.32
N LYS A 141 11.44 -9.26 35.45
CA LYS A 141 10.82 -9.73 36.70
C LYS A 141 11.03 -11.23 36.98
N GLY A 142 11.69 -11.96 36.09
CA GLY A 142 11.97 -13.39 36.25
C GLY A 142 10.73 -14.31 36.12
N GLU A 143 9.63 -13.81 35.58
CA GLU A 143 8.34 -14.52 35.51
C GLU A 143 8.19 -15.40 34.26
N ALA A 144 9.10 -15.27 33.28
CA ALA A 144 9.00 -15.99 32.01
C ALA A 144 9.36 -17.50 32.08
N SER A 145 9.90 -17.99 33.21
CA SER A 145 10.42 -19.36 33.35
C SER A 145 9.54 -20.28 34.21
N LYS A 146 8.22 -20.20 34.05
CA LYS A 146 7.30 -21.21 34.59
C LYS A 146 6.30 -21.65 33.53
N LYS A 147 6.72 -22.56 32.64
CA LYS A 147 5.84 -23.54 32.02
C LYS A 147 6.64 -24.75 31.57
#